data_AF-A0A948AMC7-F1
#
_entry.id   AF-A0A948AMC7-F1
#
_cell.length_a   1.000
_cell.length_b   1.000
_cell.length_c   1.000
_cell.angle_alpha   90.00
_cell.angle_beta   90.00
_cell.angle_gamma   90.00
#
_symmetry.space_group_name_H-M   'P 1'
#
loop_
_entity.id
_entity.type
_entity.pdbx_description
1 polymer ?
#
loop_
_entity_poly.entity_id
_entity_poly.type
_entity_poly.pdbx_seq_one_letter_code
_entity_poly.pdbx_strand_id
1 'polypeptide(L)'
;TPAFVGLPLGTVTRIGPDWFEIEAEEALANGDGLTYMHKREVVGLQANTVEAVGKSLWRIRPNEPVATLPGLCSGTPISRNRDHAWEQALNKASAERRIDIWAGFSETAAGFELTLHDADGISASASLAFEKQPAREPDKAEATLREQLARFGGSDFAPLELTIAWSQPWFLPASAINKLRREAVERLQAARVAAYQRPTRKAAVAPPARYPEEALSFLANVYNQDARRFYEQHGVKLIAAAYEAHKEPGEVSLMITKHCLRYSFSLCPKQAKGVTGVQGQVRAEPMTLVNGNERLTLIFDCRACEMHVMGKMKKHLLKTPPPTVVPVTFHKRQPN
;
A
#
# COMPACT_ATOMS: atom_id res chain seq x y z
N THR A 1 2.79 -25.61 9.32
CA THR A 1 1.42 -25.86 8.81
C THR A 1 0.79 -24.53 8.44
N PRO A 2 0.29 -24.34 7.21
CA PRO A 2 -0.37 -23.09 6.83
C PRO A 2 -1.65 -22.94 7.67
N ALA A 3 -1.70 -21.92 8.53
CA ALA A 3 -2.87 -21.63 9.38
C ALA A 3 -4.01 -20.92 8.61
N PHE A 4 -3.74 -20.51 7.37
CA PHE A 4 -4.66 -19.75 6.53
C PHE A 4 -5.14 -20.62 5.37
N VAL A 5 -6.45 -20.84 5.32
CA VAL A 5 -7.14 -21.68 4.32
C VAL A 5 -7.13 -21.03 2.93
N GLY A 6 -7.00 -19.70 2.83
CA GLY A 6 -7.09 -19.01 1.54
C GLY A 6 -8.51 -18.81 1.04
N LEU A 7 -8.64 -18.43 -0.22
CA LEU A 7 -9.91 -18.21 -0.91
C LEU A 7 -10.33 -19.47 -1.68
N PRO A 8 -11.62 -19.85 -1.70
CA PRO A 8 -12.10 -20.97 -2.51
C PRO A 8 -11.71 -20.80 -3.97
N LEU A 9 -11.15 -21.83 -4.60
CA LEU A 9 -10.64 -21.78 -5.96
C LEU A 9 -11.40 -22.73 -6.90
N GLY A 10 -11.59 -23.97 -6.48
CA GLY A 10 -12.15 -25.01 -7.35
C GLY A 10 -12.25 -26.36 -6.66
N THR A 11 -12.63 -27.38 -7.41
CA THR A 11 -12.77 -28.75 -6.89
C THR A 11 -11.93 -29.73 -7.70
N VAL A 12 -11.29 -30.70 -7.03
CA VAL A 12 -10.54 -31.77 -7.71
C VAL A 12 -11.49 -32.62 -8.55
N THR A 13 -11.24 -32.73 -9.84
CA THR A 13 -12.04 -33.56 -10.76
C THR A 13 -11.41 -34.94 -10.94
N ARG A 14 -10.09 -35.01 -11.06
CA ARG A 14 -9.35 -36.26 -11.33
C ARG A 14 -8.01 -36.28 -10.63
N ILE A 15 -7.53 -37.49 -10.32
CA ILE A 15 -6.22 -37.73 -9.72
C ILE A 15 -5.45 -38.73 -10.57
N GLY A 16 -4.19 -38.40 -10.85
CA GLY A 16 -3.17 -39.27 -11.39
C GLY A 16 -2.07 -39.58 -10.36
N PRO A 17 -0.99 -40.26 -10.77
CA PRO A 17 0.08 -40.66 -9.86
C PRO A 17 0.90 -39.47 -9.32
N ASP A 18 1.17 -38.48 -10.17
CA ASP A 18 2.00 -37.29 -9.90
C ASP A 18 1.25 -35.97 -10.11
N TRP A 19 -0.03 -36.03 -10.48
CA TRP A 19 -0.84 -34.85 -10.79
C TRP A 19 -2.28 -35.00 -10.30
N PHE A 20 -2.97 -33.88 -10.16
CA PHE A 20 -4.42 -33.84 -10.01
C PHE A 20 -4.98 -32.71 -10.89
N GLU A 21 -6.25 -32.83 -11.26
CA GLU A 21 -6.96 -31.83 -12.04
C GLU A 21 -7.97 -31.11 -11.16
N ILE A 22 -8.07 -29.79 -11.33
CA ILE A 22 -9.12 -28.98 -10.70
C ILE A 22 -9.90 -28.23 -11.77
N GLU A 23 -11.21 -28.10 -11.53
CA GLU A 23 -12.05 -27.16 -12.25
C GLU A 23 -12.08 -25.83 -11.49
N ALA A 24 -11.58 -24.76 -12.11
CA ALA A 24 -11.47 -23.42 -11.54
C ALA A 24 -11.62 -22.36 -12.64
N GLU A 25 -12.45 -21.33 -12.38
CA GLU A 25 -12.63 -20.19 -13.29
C GLU A 25 -11.45 -19.21 -13.23
N GLU A 26 -10.85 -19.06 -12.04
CA GLU A 26 -9.67 -18.23 -11.86
C GLU A 26 -8.44 -18.88 -12.49
N ALA A 27 -7.57 -18.07 -13.08
CA ALA A 27 -6.34 -18.55 -13.69
C ALA A 27 -5.35 -19.05 -12.62
N LEU A 28 -4.70 -20.20 -12.86
CA LEU A 28 -3.63 -20.73 -12.03
C LEU A 28 -2.25 -20.48 -12.62
N ALA A 29 -1.27 -20.30 -11.75
CA ALA A 29 0.13 -20.10 -12.13
C ALA A 29 1.06 -21.07 -11.39
N ASN A 30 2.20 -21.37 -12.02
CA ASN A 30 3.28 -22.09 -11.35
C ASN A 30 3.73 -21.31 -10.11
N GLY A 31 3.90 -22.02 -9.00
CA GLY A 31 4.27 -21.46 -7.71
C GLY A 31 3.09 -21.08 -6.81
N ASP A 32 1.84 -21.20 -7.28
CA ASP A 32 0.65 -20.96 -6.45
C ASP A 32 0.65 -21.85 -5.20
N GLY A 33 0.22 -21.28 -4.08
CA GLY A 33 -0.03 -22.00 -2.83
C GLY A 33 -1.49 -22.45 -2.78
N LEU A 34 -1.70 -23.76 -2.73
CA LEU A 34 -3.01 -24.38 -2.68
C LEU A 34 -3.22 -25.06 -1.33
N THR A 35 -4.45 -25.04 -0.87
CA THR A 35 -4.85 -25.58 0.44
C THR A 35 -6.17 -26.31 0.34
N TYR A 36 -6.34 -27.33 1.17
CA TYR A 36 -7.60 -28.03 1.32
C TYR A 36 -7.75 -28.54 2.76
N MET A 37 -8.98 -28.86 3.13
CA MET A 37 -9.28 -29.40 4.46
C MET A 37 -9.20 -30.91 4.43
N HIS A 38 -8.33 -31.49 5.25
CA HIS A 38 -8.39 -32.91 5.59
C HIS A 38 -8.86 -33.04 7.03
N LYS A 39 -10.06 -33.57 7.24
CA LYS A 39 -10.72 -33.57 8.55
C LYS A 39 -10.86 -32.14 9.08
N ARG A 40 -10.18 -31.79 10.18
CA ARG A 40 -10.19 -30.46 10.81
C ARG A 40 -8.86 -29.71 10.63
N GLU A 41 -7.98 -30.23 9.77
CA GLU A 41 -6.65 -29.67 9.55
C GLU A 41 -6.53 -29.11 8.13
N VAL A 42 -5.80 -28.00 8.01
CA VAL A 42 -5.46 -27.40 6.72
C VAL A 42 -4.21 -28.06 6.18
N VAL A 43 -4.35 -28.72 5.04
CA VAL A 43 -3.23 -29.27 4.28
C VAL A 43 -2.89 -28.27 3.20
N GLY A 44 -1.61 -27.89 3.12
CA GLY A 44 -1.10 -27.00 2.07
C GLY A 44 -0.15 -27.73 1.14
N LEU A 45 -0.14 -27.32 -0.12
CA LEU A 45 0.80 -27.78 -1.14
C LEU A 45 1.18 -26.60 -2.05
N GLN A 46 2.33 -26.70 -2.69
CA GLN A 46 2.74 -25.76 -3.73
C GLN A 46 2.50 -26.39 -5.11
N ALA A 47 1.86 -25.65 -6.00
CA ALA A 47 1.69 -26.06 -7.39
C ALA A 47 2.98 -25.79 -8.19
N ASN A 48 3.85 -26.79 -8.36
CA ASN A 48 5.10 -26.63 -9.09
C ASN A 48 4.88 -26.45 -10.59
N THR A 49 3.97 -27.24 -11.15
CA THR A 49 3.57 -27.14 -12.56
C THR A 49 2.07 -27.06 -12.66
N VAL A 50 1.58 -26.07 -13.41
CA VAL A 50 0.18 -25.82 -13.72
C VAL A 50 0.02 -25.78 -15.23
N GLU A 51 -0.84 -26.64 -15.75
CA GLU A 51 -1.13 -26.73 -17.19
C GLU A 51 -2.64 -26.57 -17.42
N ALA A 52 -3.03 -25.68 -18.34
CA ALA A 52 -4.41 -25.60 -18.80
C ALA A 52 -4.70 -26.79 -19.73
N VAL A 53 -5.61 -27.68 -19.32
CA VAL A 53 -6.02 -28.86 -20.10
C VAL A 53 -7.41 -28.66 -20.73
N GLY A 54 -8.11 -27.60 -20.32
CA GLY A 54 -9.38 -27.16 -20.89
C GLY A 54 -9.66 -25.70 -20.54
N LYS A 55 -10.87 -25.20 -20.84
CA LYS A 55 -11.23 -23.79 -20.64
C LYS A 55 -11.15 -23.35 -19.17
N SER A 56 -11.55 -24.21 -18.26
CA SER A 56 -11.53 -23.99 -16.80
C SER A 56 -10.95 -25.19 -16.05
N LEU A 57 -10.18 -26.05 -16.75
CA LEU A 57 -9.63 -27.28 -16.21
C LEU A 57 -8.10 -27.18 -16.18
N TRP A 58 -7.54 -27.33 -14.99
CA TRP A 58 -6.12 -27.15 -14.73
C TRP A 58 -5.53 -28.43 -14.17
N ARG A 59 -4.47 -28.94 -14.78
CA ARG A 59 -3.68 -30.04 -14.24
C ARG A 59 -2.52 -29.48 -13.44
N ILE A 60 -2.43 -29.91 -12.18
CA ILE A 60 -1.45 -29.45 -11.21
C ILE A 60 -0.53 -30.60 -10.83
N ARG A 61 0.78 -30.37 -10.89
CA ARG A 61 1.80 -31.21 -10.28
C ARG A 61 2.28 -30.53 -9.00
N PRO A 62 1.97 -31.10 -7.82
CA PRO A 62 2.42 -30.57 -6.55
C PRO A 62 3.93 -30.71 -6.33
N ASN A 63 4.45 -30.02 -5.32
CA ASN A 63 5.84 -30.13 -4.85
C ASN A 63 6.18 -31.47 -4.19
N GLU A 64 5.18 -32.25 -3.82
CA GLU A 64 5.29 -33.57 -3.18
C GLU A 64 4.41 -34.57 -3.93
N PRO A 65 4.72 -35.89 -3.92
CA PRO A 65 3.92 -36.88 -4.63
C PRO A 65 2.45 -36.88 -4.19
N VAL A 66 1.51 -37.01 -5.12
CA VAL A 66 0.07 -36.96 -4.79
C VAL A 66 -0.33 -38.04 -3.78
N ALA A 67 0.31 -39.21 -3.83
CA ALA A 67 0.07 -40.30 -2.87
C ALA A 67 0.43 -39.96 -1.41
N THR A 68 1.26 -38.94 -1.16
CA THR A 68 1.60 -38.51 0.21
C THR A 68 0.66 -37.43 0.73
N LEU A 69 -0.25 -36.90 -0.12
CA LEU A 69 -1.21 -35.86 0.25
C LEU A 69 -2.45 -36.49 0.94
N PRO A 70 -2.65 -36.26 2.25
CA PRO A 70 -3.65 -36.99 3.02
C PRO A 70 -5.08 -36.64 2.59
N GLY A 71 -5.80 -37.65 2.10
CA GLY A 71 -7.22 -37.55 1.76
C GLY A 71 -7.55 -36.62 0.60
N LEU A 72 -6.57 -36.29 -0.25
CA LEU A 72 -6.85 -35.68 -1.54
C LEU A 72 -7.53 -36.71 -2.45
N CYS A 73 -8.80 -36.45 -2.79
CA CYS A 73 -9.59 -37.28 -3.70
C CYS A 73 -10.41 -36.42 -4.67
N SER A 74 -10.95 -37.03 -5.74
CA SER A 74 -11.96 -36.35 -6.57
C SER A 74 -13.12 -35.86 -5.71
N GLY A 75 -13.58 -34.63 -5.94
CA GLY A 75 -14.56 -33.92 -5.11
C GLY A 75 -13.95 -33.08 -3.99
N THR A 76 -12.62 -33.10 -3.77
CA THR A 76 -11.98 -32.29 -2.71
C THR A 76 -12.01 -30.80 -3.08
N PRO A 77 -12.59 -29.92 -2.24
CA PRO A 77 -12.52 -28.48 -2.46
C PRO A 77 -11.11 -27.95 -2.21
N ILE A 78 -10.57 -27.22 -3.18
CA ILE A 78 -9.27 -26.55 -3.13
C ILE A 78 -9.48 -25.04 -2.97
N SER A 79 -8.64 -24.44 -2.14
CA SER A 79 -8.51 -23.00 -1.95
C SER A 79 -7.11 -22.54 -2.35
N ARG A 80 -6.96 -21.26 -2.71
CA ARG A 80 -5.67 -20.60 -2.97
C ARG A 80 -5.33 -19.70 -1.79
N ASN A 81 -4.20 -19.94 -1.13
CA ASN A 81 -3.70 -19.09 -0.05
C ASN A 81 -2.52 -18.21 -0.48
N ARG A 82 -1.94 -18.47 -1.65
CA ARG A 82 -0.88 -17.66 -2.25
C ARG A 82 -1.05 -17.63 -3.77
N ASP A 83 -1.22 -16.43 -4.33
CA ASP A 83 -1.27 -16.20 -5.77
C ASP A 83 0.11 -15.71 -6.25
N HIS A 84 0.86 -16.59 -6.92
CA HIS A 84 2.24 -16.28 -7.28
C HIS A 84 2.31 -15.24 -8.40
N ALA A 85 1.38 -15.30 -9.36
CA ALA A 85 1.33 -14.33 -10.46
C ALA A 85 0.99 -12.93 -9.94
N TRP A 86 0.06 -12.83 -8.99
CA TRP A 86 -0.30 -11.57 -8.35
C TRP A 86 0.86 -11.00 -7.50
N GLU A 87 1.53 -11.83 -6.71
CA GLU A 87 2.73 -11.39 -5.97
C GLU A 87 3.83 -10.88 -6.91
N GLN A 88 4.08 -11.58 -8.00
CA GLN A 88 5.05 -11.11 -9.00
C GLN A 88 4.59 -9.80 -9.64
N ALA A 89 3.30 -9.62 -9.89
CA ALA A 89 2.75 -8.38 -10.44
C ALA A 89 2.93 -7.22 -9.46
N LEU A 90 2.71 -7.43 -8.16
CA LEU A 90 2.94 -6.41 -7.13
C LEU A 90 4.41 -5.97 -7.01
N ASN A 91 5.35 -6.86 -7.33
CA ASN A 91 6.78 -6.54 -7.30
C ASN A 91 7.26 -5.82 -8.57
N LYS A 92 6.41 -5.68 -9.59
CA LYS A 92 6.72 -4.91 -10.80
C LYS A 92 6.30 -3.45 -10.62
N ALA A 93 6.94 -2.57 -11.39
CA ALA A 93 6.50 -1.18 -11.49
C ALA A 93 5.04 -1.15 -11.95
N SER A 94 4.14 -0.66 -11.10
CA SER A 94 2.71 -0.67 -11.36
C SER A 94 2.25 0.48 -12.25
N ALA A 95 2.93 1.62 -12.15
CA ALA A 95 2.69 2.79 -12.98
C ALA A 95 3.94 3.69 -13.00
N GLU A 96 4.17 4.35 -14.13
CA GLU A 96 5.11 5.46 -14.23
C GLU A 96 4.32 6.74 -14.45
N ARG A 97 4.67 7.80 -13.72
CA ARG A 97 4.13 9.14 -13.93
C ARG A 97 5.24 10.02 -14.46
N ARG A 98 5.08 10.50 -15.69
CA ARG A 98 6.01 11.43 -16.34
C ARG A 98 5.32 12.78 -16.57
N ILE A 99 6.14 13.80 -16.78
CA ILE A 99 5.74 15.16 -17.11
C ILE A 99 5.90 15.32 -18.62
N ASP A 100 4.81 15.66 -19.28
CA ASP A 100 4.80 15.87 -20.72
C ASP A 100 5.58 17.13 -21.09
N ILE A 101 6.40 17.05 -22.14
CA ILE A 101 7.20 18.15 -22.65
C ILE A 101 7.12 18.32 -24.17
N TRP A 102 7.23 19.56 -24.62
CA TRP A 102 7.49 19.94 -26.01
C TRP A 102 8.94 20.39 -26.14
N ALA A 103 9.64 19.81 -27.10
CA ALA A 103 11.04 20.12 -27.37
C ALA A 103 11.17 20.93 -28.66
N GLY A 104 11.85 22.07 -28.60
CA GLY A 104 12.20 22.90 -29.74
C GLY A 104 13.72 22.93 -29.92
N PHE A 105 14.23 22.39 -31.02
CA PHE A 105 15.62 22.51 -31.41
C PHE A 105 15.77 23.59 -32.48
N SER A 106 16.73 24.50 -32.31
CA SER A 106 16.96 25.59 -33.26
C SER A 106 18.43 25.94 -33.44
N GLU A 107 18.73 26.61 -34.55
CA GLU A 107 20.04 27.22 -34.77
C GLU A 107 20.21 28.53 -34.00
N THR A 108 21.43 28.77 -33.51
CA THR A 108 21.88 30.07 -33.00
C THR A 108 23.07 30.58 -33.82
N ALA A 109 23.49 31.83 -33.63
CA ALA A 109 24.67 32.35 -34.32
C ALA A 109 25.96 31.56 -34.02
N ALA A 110 26.07 31.02 -32.80
CA ALA A 110 27.25 30.31 -32.32
C ALA A 110 27.13 28.77 -32.37
N GLY A 111 25.98 28.23 -32.78
CA GLY A 111 25.73 26.79 -32.83
C GLY A 111 24.25 26.45 -32.78
N PHE A 112 23.81 25.79 -31.72
CA PHE A 112 22.45 25.25 -31.57
C PHE A 112 21.88 25.48 -30.18
N GLU A 113 20.56 25.41 -30.07
CA GLU A 113 19.82 25.51 -28.81
C GLU A 113 18.70 24.48 -28.76
N LEU A 114 18.50 23.89 -27.58
CA LEU A 114 17.37 23.04 -27.27
C LEU A 114 16.57 23.69 -26.14
N THR A 115 15.32 24.01 -26.44
CA THR A 115 14.35 24.54 -25.48
C THR A 115 13.34 23.44 -25.15
N LEU A 116 13.09 23.22 -23.86
CA LEU A 116 12.07 22.31 -23.36
C LEU A 116 10.99 23.12 -22.65
N HIS A 117 9.74 22.83 -22.97
CA HIS A 117 8.55 23.38 -22.33
C HIS A 117 7.76 22.23 -21.71
N ASP A 118 7.34 22.35 -20.45
CA ASP A 118 6.49 21.33 -19.82
C ASP A 118 5.01 21.70 -19.72
N ALA A 119 4.19 20.71 -19.39
CA ALA A 119 2.74 20.84 -19.26
C ALA A 119 2.27 21.82 -18.17
N ASP A 120 3.15 22.22 -17.23
CA ASP A 120 2.85 23.22 -16.20
C ASP A 120 3.27 24.63 -16.64
N GLY A 121 3.77 24.79 -17.87
CA GLY A 121 4.21 26.06 -18.45
C GLY A 121 5.64 26.47 -18.09
N ILE A 122 6.42 25.61 -17.44
CA ILE A 122 7.82 25.89 -17.13
C ILE A 122 8.68 25.60 -18.35
N SER A 123 9.64 26.47 -18.61
CA SER A 123 10.49 26.41 -19.80
C SER A 123 11.95 26.60 -19.43
N ALA A 124 12.83 25.88 -20.12
CA ALA A 124 14.27 26.05 -19.99
C ALA A 124 14.98 25.71 -21.29
N SER A 125 16.10 26.41 -21.55
CA SER A 125 16.91 26.21 -22.75
C SER A 125 18.35 25.88 -22.37
N ALA A 126 18.97 25.00 -23.15
CA ALA A 126 20.41 24.80 -23.15
C ALA A 126 20.96 25.10 -24.54
N SER A 127 22.17 25.66 -24.61
CA SER A 127 22.79 26.08 -25.86
C SER A 127 24.15 25.41 -26.02
N LEU A 128 24.45 24.98 -27.24
CA LEU A 128 25.69 24.32 -27.62
C LEU A 128 26.42 25.20 -28.65
N ALA A 129 27.57 25.73 -28.27
CA ALA A 129 28.49 26.33 -29.23
C ALA A 129 29.10 25.23 -30.11
N PHE A 130 28.90 25.31 -31.43
CA PHE A 130 29.35 24.31 -32.38
C PHE A 130 29.52 24.93 -33.77
N GLU A 131 30.64 24.64 -34.42
CA GLU A 131 30.89 25.08 -35.79
C GLU A 131 29.98 24.32 -36.77
N LYS A 132 29.13 25.06 -37.49
CA LYS A 132 28.14 24.47 -38.38
C LYS A 132 28.78 23.97 -39.68
N GLN A 133 28.80 22.65 -39.84
CA GLN A 133 29.26 22.00 -41.07
C GLN A 133 28.09 21.25 -41.70
N PRO A 134 27.77 21.47 -43.00
CA PRO A 134 26.65 20.77 -43.64
C PRO A 134 26.81 19.25 -43.52
N ALA A 135 25.71 18.54 -43.26
CA ALA A 135 25.75 17.09 -43.18
C ALA A 135 26.02 16.47 -44.57
N ARG A 136 26.92 15.47 -44.64
CA ARG A 136 27.15 14.70 -45.88
C ARG A 136 25.95 13.84 -46.27
N GLU A 137 25.22 13.34 -45.27
CA GLU A 137 23.99 12.55 -45.42
C GLU A 137 22.86 13.29 -44.65
N PRO A 138 22.16 14.26 -45.27
CA PRO A 138 21.20 15.14 -44.59
C PRO A 138 20.08 14.39 -43.87
N ASP A 139 19.43 13.44 -44.54
CA ASP A 139 18.31 12.66 -43.98
C ASP A 139 18.72 11.86 -42.75
N LYS A 140 19.92 11.27 -42.80
CA LYS A 140 20.49 10.50 -41.69
C LYS A 140 20.86 11.39 -40.50
N ALA A 141 21.35 12.60 -40.77
CA ALA A 141 21.65 13.57 -39.72
C ALA A 141 20.38 14.02 -38.99
N GLU A 142 19.31 14.33 -39.72
CA GLU A 142 18.02 14.67 -39.10
C GLU A 142 17.42 13.49 -38.32
N ALA A 143 17.43 12.29 -38.90
CA ALA A 143 16.94 11.09 -38.21
C ALA A 143 17.72 10.83 -36.90
N THR A 144 19.04 10.98 -36.92
CA THR A 144 19.89 10.85 -35.73
C THR A 144 19.55 11.91 -34.69
N LEU A 145 19.35 13.16 -35.10
CA LEU A 145 18.97 14.25 -34.21
C LEU A 145 17.64 13.96 -33.51
N ARG A 146 16.61 13.56 -34.27
CA ARG A 146 15.29 13.20 -33.73
C ARG A 146 15.38 12.04 -32.75
N GLU A 147 16.09 10.98 -33.11
CA GLU A 147 16.26 9.81 -32.25
C GLU A 147 16.95 10.16 -30.93
N GLN A 148 18.05 10.93 -30.97
CA GLN A 148 18.78 11.29 -29.75
C GLN A 148 17.99 12.27 -28.87
N LEU A 149 17.25 13.21 -29.48
CA LEU A 149 16.42 14.17 -28.75
C LEU A 149 15.12 13.55 -28.21
N ALA A 150 14.64 12.42 -28.74
CA ALA A 150 13.46 11.73 -28.19
C ALA A 150 13.76 10.89 -26.93
N ARG A 151 15.04 10.65 -26.61
CA ARG A 151 15.44 9.73 -25.53
C ARG A 151 15.46 10.41 -24.15
N PHE A 152 14.32 10.57 -23.50
CA PHE A 152 14.23 11.12 -22.12
C PHE A 152 14.20 10.04 -21.00
N GLY A 153 14.58 8.81 -21.32
CA GLY A 153 14.71 7.73 -20.34
C GLY A 153 15.63 8.10 -19.18
N GLY A 154 15.22 7.77 -17.94
CA GLY A 154 15.93 8.15 -16.72
C GLY A 154 15.65 9.57 -16.20
N SER A 155 14.79 10.34 -16.88
CA SER A 155 14.26 11.60 -16.36
C SER A 155 12.76 11.51 -16.09
N ASP A 156 12.24 12.50 -15.37
CA ASP A 156 10.80 12.62 -15.06
C ASP A 156 9.95 13.06 -16.27
N PHE A 157 10.55 13.23 -17.45
CA PHE A 157 9.88 13.81 -18.62
C PHE A 157 9.54 12.79 -19.70
N ALA A 158 8.49 13.09 -20.47
CA ALA A 158 8.07 12.37 -21.67
C ALA A 158 7.86 13.36 -22.83
N PRO A 159 8.57 13.22 -23.95
CA PRO A 159 8.39 14.10 -25.09
C PRO A 159 7.05 13.82 -25.78
N LEU A 160 6.24 14.85 -25.95
CA LEU A 160 5.04 14.81 -26.79
C LEU A 160 5.35 15.20 -28.24
N GLU A 161 6.18 16.23 -28.41
CA GLU A 161 6.52 16.77 -29.72
C GLU A 161 7.98 17.24 -29.75
N LEU A 162 8.59 17.11 -30.93
CA LEU A 162 9.91 17.64 -31.24
C LEU A 162 9.86 18.44 -32.55
N THR A 163 10.03 19.74 -32.44
CA THR A 163 10.18 20.65 -33.57
C THR A 163 11.66 20.92 -33.82
N ILE A 164 12.08 20.84 -35.09
CA ILE A 164 13.45 21.12 -35.52
C ILE A 164 13.41 22.31 -36.48
N ALA A 165 14.03 23.41 -36.06
CA ALA A 165 14.09 24.67 -36.77
C ALA A 165 15.55 25.01 -37.12
N TRP A 166 16.09 24.31 -38.10
CA TRP A 166 17.35 24.64 -38.75
C TRP A 166 17.12 24.92 -40.24
N SER A 167 17.95 25.76 -40.83
CA SER A 167 17.95 26.15 -42.24
C SER A 167 18.25 24.99 -43.20
N GLN A 168 19.06 24.03 -42.74
CA GLN A 168 19.38 22.77 -43.42
C GLN A 168 19.94 21.77 -42.41
N PRO A 169 20.00 20.47 -42.72
CA PRO A 169 20.64 19.49 -41.84
C PRO A 169 22.15 19.72 -41.68
N TRP A 170 22.57 19.91 -40.42
CA TRP A 170 23.96 20.08 -40.04
C TRP A 170 24.54 18.81 -39.43
N PHE A 171 25.84 18.61 -39.58
CA PHE A 171 26.54 17.54 -38.88
C PHE A 171 26.62 17.86 -37.38
N LEU A 172 26.04 16.99 -36.55
CA LEU A 172 26.14 17.07 -35.09
C LEU A 172 26.45 15.69 -34.49
N PRO A 173 27.56 15.53 -33.75
CA PRO A 173 27.87 14.26 -33.10
C PRO A 173 26.79 13.87 -32.08
N ALA A 174 26.44 12.58 -32.00
CA ALA A 174 25.47 12.06 -31.03
C ALA A 174 25.83 12.40 -29.58
N SER A 175 27.13 12.48 -29.25
CA SER A 175 27.61 12.90 -27.93
C SER A 175 27.25 14.36 -27.61
N ALA A 176 27.32 15.25 -28.60
CA ALA A 176 26.98 16.65 -28.46
C ALA A 176 25.46 16.84 -28.29
N ILE A 177 24.65 16.11 -29.08
CA ILE A 177 23.18 16.09 -28.93
C ILE A 177 22.77 15.59 -27.53
N ASN A 178 23.37 14.49 -27.08
CA ASN A 178 23.10 13.93 -25.75
C ASN A 178 23.53 14.86 -24.62
N LYS A 179 24.65 15.58 -24.77
CA LYS A 179 25.07 16.61 -23.81
C LYS A 179 24.04 17.74 -23.75
N LEU A 180 23.66 18.30 -24.90
CA LEU A 180 22.67 19.36 -25.01
C LEU A 180 21.31 18.97 -24.38
N ARG A 181 20.84 17.74 -24.66
CA ARG A 181 19.62 17.20 -24.06
C ARG A 181 19.70 17.10 -22.53
N ARG A 182 20.80 16.55 -21.99
CA ARG A 182 20.98 16.43 -20.54
C ARG A 182 21.01 17.79 -19.85
N GLU A 183 21.75 18.75 -20.41
CA GLU A 183 21.81 20.11 -19.87
C GLU A 183 20.43 20.80 -19.91
N ALA A 184 19.65 20.63 -20.99
CA ALA A 184 18.30 21.17 -21.06
C ALA A 184 17.37 20.56 -20.01
N VAL A 185 17.44 19.23 -19.80
CA VAL A 185 16.69 18.52 -18.76
C VAL A 185 17.06 19.01 -17.36
N GLU A 186 18.35 19.13 -17.05
CA GLU A 186 18.83 19.61 -15.74
C GLU A 186 18.35 21.05 -15.47
N ARG A 187 18.41 21.93 -16.49
CA ARG A 187 17.91 23.30 -16.39
C ARG A 187 16.40 23.35 -16.19
N LEU A 188 15.64 22.50 -16.88
CA LEU A 188 14.18 22.42 -16.70
C LEU A 188 13.83 21.93 -15.29
N GLN A 189 14.53 20.93 -14.77
CA GLN A 189 14.34 20.46 -13.38
C GLN A 189 14.62 21.59 -12.37
N ALA A 190 15.73 22.31 -12.55
CA ALA A 190 16.05 23.45 -11.69
C ALA A 190 14.99 24.57 -11.79
N ALA A 191 14.51 24.88 -13.00
CA ALA A 191 13.45 25.86 -13.23
C ALA A 191 12.14 25.44 -12.55
N ARG A 192 11.75 24.16 -12.61
CA ARG A 192 10.57 23.63 -11.93
C ARG A 192 10.67 23.73 -10.41
N VAL A 193 11.84 23.40 -9.85
CA VAL A 193 12.08 23.53 -8.39
C VAL A 193 12.02 25.00 -7.97
N ALA A 194 12.60 25.90 -8.76
CA ALA A 194 12.57 27.34 -8.47
C ALA A 194 11.16 27.94 -8.61
N ALA A 195 10.36 27.46 -9.57
CA ALA A 195 8.99 27.89 -9.79
C ALA A 195 7.99 27.29 -8.79
N TYR A 196 8.38 26.24 -8.06
CA TYR A 196 7.50 25.57 -7.11
C TYR A 196 7.08 26.51 -5.98
N GLN A 197 5.80 26.85 -5.97
CA GLN A 197 5.16 27.55 -4.87
C GLN A 197 4.43 26.54 -3.98
N ARG A 198 4.92 26.37 -2.75
CA ARG A 198 4.24 25.50 -1.78
C ARG A 198 2.81 26.01 -1.57
N PRO A 199 1.77 25.18 -1.80
CA PRO A 199 0.40 25.56 -1.55
C PRO A 199 0.24 26.04 -0.11
N THR A 200 -0.37 27.22 0.06
CA THR A 200 -0.67 27.73 1.39
C THR A 200 -1.79 26.90 2.01
N ARG A 201 -1.80 26.85 3.35
CA ARG A 201 -2.91 26.24 4.07
C ARG A 201 -4.20 26.95 3.68
N LYS A 202 -5.21 26.20 3.23
CA LYS A 202 -6.55 26.73 2.97
C LYS A 202 -7.08 27.46 4.21
N ALA A 203 -7.82 28.54 4.00
CA ALA A 203 -8.49 29.24 5.09
C ALA A 203 -9.36 28.26 5.89
N ALA A 204 -9.39 28.43 7.21
CA ALA A 204 -10.28 27.65 8.06
C ALA A 204 -11.73 27.97 7.69
N VAL A 205 -12.59 26.95 7.69
CA VAL A 205 -14.02 27.11 7.42
C VAL A 205 -14.67 27.88 8.58
N ALA A 206 -15.47 28.89 8.25
CA ALA A 206 -16.20 29.72 9.21
C ALA A 206 -17.71 29.71 8.90
N PRO A 207 -18.59 29.27 9.82
CA PRO A 207 -18.27 28.74 11.15
C PRO A 207 -17.57 27.35 11.07
N PRO A 208 -16.87 26.92 12.14
CA PRO A 208 -16.27 25.59 12.18
C PRO A 208 -17.30 24.49 11.88
N ALA A 209 -16.84 23.43 11.20
CA ALA A 209 -17.69 22.26 10.97
C ALA A 209 -18.13 21.65 12.31
N ARG A 210 -19.33 21.09 12.39
CA ARG A 210 -19.78 20.42 13.62
C ARG A 210 -19.18 19.02 13.71
N TYR A 211 -18.65 18.67 14.87
CA TYR A 211 -18.25 17.30 15.18
C TYR A 211 -19.50 16.41 15.30
N PRO A 212 -19.47 15.14 14.85
CA PRO A 212 -20.67 14.29 14.84
C PRO A 212 -21.26 14.00 16.23
N GLU A 213 -20.43 13.99 17.27
CA GLU A 213 -20.82 13.69 18.65
C GLU A 213 -20.74 14.93 19.54
N GLU A 214 -21.68 15.10 20.47
CA GLU A 214 -21.66 16.22 21.42
C GLU A 214 -20.93 15.89 22.73
N ALA A 215 -20.60 14.61 22.96
CA ALA A 215 -19.95 14.12 24.15
C ALA A 215 -18.83 13.13 23.80
N LEU A 216 -17.61 13.40 24.29
CA LEU A 216 -16.43 12.59 24.05
C LEU A 216 -15.95 11.94 25.35
N SER A 217 -15.71 10.64 25.29
CA SER A 217 -15.07 9.88 26.37
C SER A 217 -13.54 9.99 26.30
N PHE A 218 -12.84 9.35 27.25
CA PHE A 218 -11.37 9.31 27.25
C PHE A 218 -10.78 8.73 25.96
N LEU A 219 -11.55 7.93 25.21
CA LEU A 219 -11.17 7.33 23.93
C LEU A 219 -10.88 8.36 22.84
N ALA A 220 -11.41 9.58 22.96
CA ALA A 220 -11.13 10.66 22.03
C ALA A 220 -9.73 11.27 22.20
N ASN A 221 -8.96 10.83 23.21
CA ASN A 221 -7.59 11.27 23.48
C ASN A 221 -7.42 12.79 23.53
N VAL A 222 -8.42 13.49 24.11
CA VAL A 222 -8.37 14.94 24.28
C VAL A 222 -7.52 15.28 25.50
N TYR A 223 -6.22 15.38 25.27
CA TYR A 223 -5.24 15.47 26.36
C TYR A 223 -4.82 16.92 26.71
N ASN A 224 -4.70 17.80 25.72
CA ASN A 224 -4.23 19.19 25.92
C ASN A 224 -5.36 20.22 25.70
N GLN A 225 -5.10 21.47 26.11
CA GLN A 225 -6.08 22.56 26.04
C GLN A 225 -6.42 22.96 24.60
N ASP A 226 -5.49 22.84 23.66
CA ASP A 226 -5.74 23.17 22.24
C ASP A 226 -6.68 22.16 21.59
N ALA A 227 -6.52 20.86 21.89
CA ALA A 227 -7.43 19.82 21.47
C ALA A 227 -8.83 20.04 22.08
N ARG A 228 -8.90 20.37 23.38
CA ARG A 228 -10.17 20.70 24.03
C ARG A 228 -10.88 21.87 23.34
N ARG A 229 -10.16 22.97 23.09
CA ARG A 229 -10.68 24.14 22.40
C ARG A 229 -11.15 23.79 20.99
N PHE A 230 -10.41 22.95 20.27
CA PHE A 230 -10.80 22.47 18.95
C PHE A 230 -12.17 21.78 18.99
N TYR A 231 -12.37 20.80 19.87
CA TYR A 231 -13.64 20.10 19.97
C TYR A 231 -14.79 20.99 20.45
N GLU A 232 -14.55 21.89 21.41
CA GLU A 232 -15.54 22.88 21.86
C GLU A 232 -15.97 23.81 20.72
N GLN A 233 -15.02 24.28 19.89
CA GLN A 233 -15.31 25.09 18.69
C GLN A 233 -16.15 24.32 17.65
N HIS A 234 -16.04 22.99 17.62
CA HIS A 234 -16.80 22.12 16.72
C HIS A 234 -18.12 21.61 17.36
N GLY A 235 -18.55 22.19 18.49
CA GLY A 235 -19.86 21.94 19.09
C GLY A 235 -19.91 20.80 20.10
N VAL A 236 -18.76 20.23 20.49
CA VAL A 236 -18.69 19.24 21.56
C VAL A 236 -18.87 19.94 22.91
N LYS A 237 -19.82 19.45 23.72
CA LYS A 237 -20.20 20.06 25.01
C LYS A 237 -19.53 19.39 26.20
N LEU A 238 -19.37 18.06 26.13
CA LEU A 238 -18.79 17.26 27.21
C LEU A 238 -17.54 16.56 26.69
N ILE A 239 -16.40 16.82 27.31
CA ILE A 239 -15.14 16.18 26.92
C ILE A 239 -14.47 15.64 28.17
N ALA A 240 -14.46 14.30 28.30
CA ALA A 240 -13.67 13.60 29.29
C ALA A 240 -12.17 13.83 29.04
N ALA A 241 -11.36 13.76 30.10
CA ALA A 241 -9.92 13.84 29.92
C ALA A 241 -9.41 12.54 29.27
N ALA A 242 -8.37 12.65 28.45
CA ALA A 242 -7.67 11.47 27.95
C ALA A 242 -7.17 10.61 29.13
N TYR A 243 -7.00 9.32 28.88
CA TYR A 243 -6.66 8.34 29.90
C TYR A 243 -5.33 8.67 30.61
N GLU A 244 -4.37 9.17 29.84
CA GLU A 244 -3.03 9.60 30.27
C GLU A 244 -3.06 10.82 31.21
N ALA A 245 -4.19 11.52 31.32
CA ALA A 245 -4.35 12.62 32.27
C ALA A 245 -4.61 12.16 33.70
N HIS A 246 -4.58 10.84 33.96
CA HIS A 246 -4.70 10.23 35.28
C HIS A 246 -6.06 10.51 35.97
N LYS A 247 -7.10 10.84 35.19
CA LYS A 247 -8.44 11.14 35.72
C LYS A 247 -9.39 9.93 35.74
N GLU A 248 -8.98 8.83 35.13
CA GLU A 248 -9.74 7.57 35.09
C GLU A 248 -9.02 6.50 35.93
N PRO A 249 -9.23 6.46 37.26
CA PRO A 249 -8.56 5.50 38.13
C PRO A 249 -9.19 4.09 38.09
N GLY A 250 -10.33 3.94 37.40
CA GLY A 250 -11.10 2.71 37.29
C GLY A 250 -10.53 1.71 36.28
N GLU A 251 -11.21 0.57 36.14
CA GLU A 251 -10.98 -0.35 35.03
C GLU A 251 -11.74 0.17 33.79
N VAL A 252 -11.03 0.35 32.69
CA VAL A 252 -11.58 0.90 31.43
C VAL A 252 -11.13 0.06 30.24
N SER A 253 -11.79 0.24 29.09
CA SER A 253 -11.39 -0.43 27.85
C SER A 253 -10.12 0.22 27.30
N LEU A 254 -9.02 -0.53 27.30
CA LEU A 254 -7.72 -0.09 26.78
C LEU A 254 -7.58 -0.39 25.29
N MET A 255 -8.30 -1.39 24.79
CA MET A 255 -8.31 -1.79 23.39
C MET A 255 -9.67 -2.37 23.01
N ILE A 256 -10.22 -1.88 21.91
CA ILE A 256 -11.44 -2.39 21.29
C ILE A 256 -11.05 -3.01 19.95
N THR A 257 -11.40 -4.27 19.73
CA THR A 257 -11.05 -5.00 18.50
C THR A 257 -12.20 -5.83 17.96
N LYS A 258 -12.27 -5.94 16.63
CA LYS A 258 -13.19 -6.85 15.94
C LYS A 258 -12.69 -8.30 15.98
N HIS A 259 -11.41 -8.54 16.25
CA HIS A 259 -10.89 -9.87 16.48
C HIS A 259 -11.43 -10.41 17.81
N CYS A 260 -12.21 -11.48 17.75
CA CYS A 260 -12.93 -12.00 18.91
C CYS A 260 -12.40 -13.39 19.28
N LEU A 261 -11.78 -13.53 20.46
CA LEU A 261 -11.28 -14.82 20.91
C LEU A 261 -12.38 -15.87 21.08
N ARG A 262 -13.61 -15.46 21.46
CA ARG A 262 -14.75 -16.38 21.46
C ARG A 262 -15.04 -16.94 20.07
N TYR A 263 -14.89 -16.14 19.02
CA TYR A 263 -15.01 -16.63 17.65
C TYR A 263 -13.88 -17.60 17.31
N SER A 264 -12.63 -17.23 17.60
CA SER A 264 -11.45 -18.07 17.33
C SER A 264 -11.48 -19.42 18.05
N PHE A 265 -12.08 -19.49 19.24
CA PHE A 265 -12.22 -20.71 20.02
C PHE A 265 -13.59 -21.40 19.84
N SER A 266 -14.40 -21.01 18.85
CA SER A 266 -15.73 -21.58 18.59
C SER A 266 -16.73 -21.46 19.76
N LEU A 267 -16.54 -20.46 20.62
CA LEU A 267 -17.40 -20.07 21.74
C LEU A 267 -18.34 -18.90 21.37
N CYS A 268 -18.48 -18.56 20.09
CA CYS A 268 -19.27 -17.42 19.66
C CYS A 268 -20.77 -17.74 19.63
N PRO A 269 -21.62 -17.05 20.42
CA PRO A 269 -23.05 -17.31 20.43
C PRO A 269 -23.74 -16.97 19.10
N LYS A 270 -23.14 -16.09 18.27
CA LYS A 270 -23.65 -15.80 16.91
C LYS A 270 -23.48 -16.98 15.95
N GLN A 271 -22.44 -17.81 16.10
CA GLN A 271 -22.25 -19.02 15.29
C GLN A 271 -23.16 -20.16 15.74
N ALA A 272 -23.50 -20.22 17.03
CA ALA A 272 -24.40 -21.24 17.58
C ALA A 272 -25.89 -21.01 17.26
N LYS A 273 -26.27 -19.81 16.75
CA LYS A 273 -27.64 -19.51 16.28
C LYS A 273 -27.92 -20.25 14.96
N GLY A 274 -28.32 -21.51 15.07
CA GLY A 274 -28.72 -22.34 13.92
C GLY A 274 -28.48 -23.83 14.11
N VAL A 275 -27.71 -24.23 15.12
CA VAL A 275 -27.45 -25.65 15.43
C VAL A 275 -28.49 -26.14 16.43
N THR A 276 -29.39 -27.00 15.98
CA THR A 276 -30.43 -27.66 16.80
C THR A 276 -29.75 -28.45 17.92
N GLY A 277 -29.98 -28.06 19.19
CA GLY A 277 -29.41 -28.72 20.37
C GLY A 277 -28.36 -27.92 21.16
N VAL A 278 -27.81 -26.84 20.60
CA VAL A 278 -26.75 -26.02 21.27
C VAL A 278 -27.27 -24.63 21.71
N GLN A 279 -28.53 -24.32 21.40
CA GLN A 279 -29.20 -23.09 21.87
C GLN A 279 -29.27 -23.09 23.40
N GLY A 280 -28.43 -22.26 24.04
CA GLY A 280 -28.38 -22.09 25.49
C GLY A 280 -27.18 -22.76 26.20
N GLN A 281 -26.37 -23.57 25.50
CA GLN A 281 -25.21 -24.25 26.12
C GLN A 281 -23.89 -23.48 26.01
N VAL A 282 -23.76 -22.48 25.12
CA VAL A 282 -22.55 -21.66 25.03
C VAL A 282 -22.56 -20.57 26.12
N ARG A 283 -22.38 -21.00 27.37
CA ARG A 283 -22.02 -20.10 28.48
C ARG A 283 -20.52 -19.84 28.39
N ALA A 284 -20.14 -18.88 27.56
CA ALA A 284 -18.75 -18.48 27.48
C ALA A 284 -18.34 -17.83 28.80
N GLU A 285 -17.51 -18.53 29.57
CA GLU A 285 -16.94 -18.07 30.83
C GLU A 285 -16.19 -16.74 30.65
N PRO A 286 -16.01 -15.95 31.72
CA PRO A 286 -15.14 -14.77 31.69
C PRO A 286 -13.75 -15.16 31.21
N MET A 287 -13.22 -14.45 30.22
CA MET A 287 -11.87 -14.68 29.72
C MET A 287 -10.94 -13.59 30.23
N THR A 288 -9.68 -13.94 30.50
CA THR A 288 -8.64 -12.99 30.83
C THR A 288 -7.41 -13.23 29.96
N LEU A 289 -6.78 -12.16 29.49
CA LEU A 289 -5.47 -12.22 28.86
C LEU A 289 -4.40 -12.12 29.94
N VAL A 290 -3.44 -13.04 29.92
CA VAL A 290 -2.32 -13.06 30.85
C VAL A 290 -1.03 -12.80 30.08
N ASN A 291 -0.30 -11.75 30.47
CA ASN A 291 1.01 -11.42 29.92
C ASN A 291 2.00 -11.19 31.06
N GLY A 292 2.79 -12.22 31.38
CA GLY A 292 3.64 -12.22 32.57
C GLY A 292 2.83 -12.01 33.85
N ASN A 293 3.10 -10.92 34.56
CA ASN A 293 2.41 -10.55 35.80
C ASN A 293 1.13 -9.73 35.57
N GLU A 294 0.78 -9.43 34.32
CA GLU A 294 -0.43 -8.68 33.99
C GLU A 294 -1.59 -9.60 33.67
N ARG A 295 -2.75 -9.31 34.26
CA ARG A 295 -4.02 -9.97 33.96
C ARG A 295 -5.02 -8.90 33.53
N LEU A 296 -5.50 -9.02 32.30
CA LEU A 296 -6.47 -8.11 31.69
C LEU A 296 -7.79 -8.84 31.47
N THR A 297 -8.90 -8.25 31.89
CA THR A 297 -10.23 -8.85 31.73
C THR A 297 -10.73 -8.63 30.31
N LEU A 298 -11.35 -9.64 29.70
CA LEU A 298 -11.94 -9.50 28.37
C LEU A 298 -13.47 -9.37 28.49
N ILE A 299 -14.01 -8.27 27.97
CA ILE A 299 -15.45 -8.05 27.83
C ILE A 299 -15.83 -8.21 26.36
N PHE A 300 -16.91 -8.92 26.09
CA PHE A 300 -17.36 -9.20 24.72
C PHE A 300 -18.70 -8.53 24.47
N ASP A 301 -18.72 -7.50 23.64
CA ASP A 301 -19.96 -6.94 23.10
C ASP A 301 -20.35 -7.73 21.85
N CYS A 302 -21.14 -8.78 22.06
CA CYS A 302 -21.63 -9.60 20.96
C CYS A 302 -22.57 -8.84 20.01
N ARG A 303 -23.20 -7.72 20.43
CA ARG A 303 -24.07 -6.93 19.55
C ARG A 303 -23.22 -6.18 18.53
N ALA A 304 -22.26 -5.38 19.00
CA ALA A 304 -21.31 -4.62 18.17
C ALA A 304 -20.23 -5.50 17.50
N CYS A 305 -20.16 -6.77 17.90
CA CYS A 305 -19.12 -7.73 17.50
C CYS A 305 -17.72 -7.25 17.86
N GLU A 306 -17.54 -6.85 19.11
CA GLU A 306 -16.32 -6.29 19.64
C GLU A 306 -15.83 -7.06 20.87
N MET A 307 -14.52 -7.20 20.98
CA MET A 307 -13.84 -7.62 22.18
C MET A 307 -13.10 -6.42 22.77
N HIS A 308 -13.35 -6.18 24.04
CA HIS A 308 -12.77 -5.11 24.84
C HIS A 308 -11.74 -5.72 25.79
N VAL A 309 -10.51 -5.22 25.72
CA VAL A 309 -9.45 -5.57 26.66
C VAL A 309 -9.50 -4.53 27.78
N MET A 310 -9.97 -4.96 28.93
CA MET A 310 -10.13 -4.12 30.10
C MET A 310 -8.85 -4.10 30.92
N GLY A 311 -8.49 -2.92 31.39
CA GLY A 311 -7.35 -2.76 32.28
C GLY A 311 -7.48 -1.52 33.15
N LYS A 312 -6.61 -1.48 34.15
CA LYS A 312 -6.57 -0.41 35.16
C LYS A 312 -5.18 0.19 35.20
N MET A 313 -5.10 1.52 35.33
CA MET A 313 -3.82 2.20 35.45
C MET A 313 -3.09 1.73 36.71
N LYS A 314 -1.79 1.43 36.57
CA LYS A 314 -0.96 0.99 37.69
C LYS A 314 -0.80 2.15 38.68
N LYS A 315 -0.91 1.86 39.98
CA LYS A 315 -0.84 2.88 41.05
C LYS A 315 0.43 3.73 41.02
N HIS A 316 1.56 3.19 40.58
CA HIS A 316 2.81 3.95 40.50
C HIS A 316 2.80 4.97 39.34
N LEU A 317 2.07 4.71 38.25
CA LEU A 317 1.94 5.64 37.14
C LEU A 317 1.15 6.88 37.55
N LEU A 318 0.11 6.71 38.39
CA LEU A 318 -0.65 7.83 38.97
C LEU A 318 0.21 8.75 39.84
N LYS A 319 1.36 8.28 40.34
CA LYS A 319 2.31 9.07 41.13
C LYS A 319 3.35 9.79 40.26
N THR A 320 3.48 9.41 38.99
CA THR A 320 4.33 10.08 38.01
C THR A 320 3.58 11.29 37.46
N PRO A 321 4.26 12.42 37.16
CA PRO A 321 3.62 13.52 36.45
C PRO A 321 3.06 13.04 35.09
N PRO A 322 1.88 13.54 34.67
CA PRO A 322 1.36 13.28 33.34
C PRO A 322 2.38 13.65 32.24
N PRO A 323 2.42 12.95 31.09
CA PRO A 323 3.36 13.20 29.99
C PRO A 323 3.54 14.66 29.53
N THR A 324 2.57 15.56 29.75
CA THR A 324 2.66 16.99 29.34
C THR A 324 3.47 17.83 30.32
N VAL A 325 3.69 17.34 31.53
CA VAL A 325 4.48 18.02 32.56
C VAL A 325 5.95 17.57 32.50
N VAL A 326 6.26 16.54 31.71
CA VAL A 326 7.62 16.14 31.38
C VAL A 326 8.12 17.05 30.26
N PRO A 327 9.18 17.86 30.47
CA PRO A 327 9.73 18.69 29.41
C PRO A 327 10.17 17.81 28.24
N VAL A 328 9.54 17.98 27.08
CA VAL A 328 9.96 17.30 25.85
C VAL A 328 11.28 17.94 25.42
N THR A 329 12.37 17.22 25.61
CA THR A 329 13.70 17.68 25.19
C THR A 329 13.92 17.22 23.76
N PHE A 330 13.76 18.14 22.80
CA PHE A 330 14.08 17.85 21.40
C PHE A 330 15.59 17.82 21.21
N HIS A 331 16.15 16.61 21.10
CA HIS A 331 17.55 16.45 20.76
C HIS A 331 17.74 16.70 19.26
N LYS A 332 18.62 17.65 18.90
CA LYS A 332 18.96 17.95 17.49
C LYS A 332 19.59 16.76 16.75
N ARG A 333 20.10 15.77 17.48
CA ARG A 333 20.60 14.48 16.99
C ARG A 333 20.18 13.39 17.96
N GLN A 334 20.00 12.18 17.46
CA GLN A 334 19.67 11.02 18.28
C GLN A 334 20.76 10.85 19.35
N PRO A 335 20.41 10.76 20.65
CA PRO A 335 21.38 10.47 21.70
C PRO A 335 22.07 9.14 21.39
N ASN A 336 23.40 9.10 21.56
CA ASN A 336 24.18 7.86 21.42
C ASN A 336 23.75 6.79 22.42
#